data_AF-A0A3N4ISF3-F1
#
_entry.id   AF-A0A3N4ISF3-F1
#
_cell.length_a   1.000
_cell.length_b   1.000
_cell.length_c   1.000
_cell.angle_alpha   90.00
_cell.angle_beta   90.00
_cell.angle_gamma   90.00
#
_symmetry.space_group_name_H-M   'P 1'
#
loop_
_entity.id
_entity.type
_entity.pdbx_description
1 polymer ?
#
loop_
_entity_poly.entity_id
_entity_poly.type
_entity_poly.pdbx_seq_one_letter_code
_entity_poly.pdbx_strand_id
1 'polypeptide(L)'
;MLLTNTIEPYSKSDSTDPASVFEDSLSTIFADTRNQHGEPGNYVLYKSEELGDFKLHLVDPEPGNNSLFSHFVWNAALQASELITSREFNVVGKKVLEVGAGAGLPGIISVYCDAQETVLSDYPAPEFLKNIQTNLEINLSRSQLTRASVIGHEWGQTNDTLCTARAGAFDRIIAADCFWMDSQHDNLARSLKTLLARDGEILAIAGFHTGREKVAGFFDAAERAGLESVRIIEKDVEGVDREWARDRGQEDPTERKRWLAIAIFKHKNL
;
A
#
# COMPACT_ATOMS: atom_id res chain seq x y z
N MET A 1 -5.46 14.62 -12.32
CA MET A 1 -5.66 15.14 -10.95
C MET A 1 -4.39 14.87 -10.16
N LEU A 2 -3.99 15.72 -9.20
CA LEU A 2 -2.87 15.42 -8.30
C LEU A 2 -3.22 14.19 -7.46
N LEU A 3 -2.29 13.25 -7.28
CA LEU A 3 -2.50 12.03 -6.50
C LEU A 3 -2.96 12.35 -5.07
N THR A 4 -2.40 13.40 -4.46
CA THR A 4 -2.75 13.80 -3.08
C THR A 4 -4.14 14.41 -2.95
N ASN A 5 -4.77 14.81 -4.06
CA ASN A 5 -6.12 15.39 -4.06
C ASN A 5 -7.21 14.32 -4.20
N THR A 6 -6.83 13.05 -4.42
CA THR A 6 -7.78 11.94 -4.44
C THR A 6 -8.14 11.46 -3.05
N ILE A 7 -7.68 12.13 -1.98
CA ILE A 7 -8.00 11.77 -0.60
C ILE A 7 -8.12 13.01 0.27
N GLU A 8 -9.10 13.01 1.18
CA GLU A 8 -9.32 14.09 2.13
C GLU A 8 -9.80 13.56 3.49
N PRO A 9 -9.60 14.32 4.58
CA PRO A 9 -10.24 14.02 5.86
C PRO A 9 -11.76 13.97 5.72
N TYR A 10 -12.39 12.93 6.30
CA TYR A 10 -13.84 12.84 6.31
C TYR A 10 -14.40 13.56 7.54
N SER A 11 -14.99 14.72 7.32
CA SER A 11 -15.73 15.45 8.35
C SER A 11 -17.24 15.21 8.24
N LYS A 12 -17.91 14.94 9.37
CA LYS A 12 -19.38 14.93 9.45
C LYS A 12 -20.00 16.33 9.61
N SER A 13 -19.20 17.38 9.78
CA SER A 13 -19.67 18.76 10.02
C SER A 13 -18.71 19.83 9.50
N ASP A 14 -19.22 20.97 9.02
CA ASP A 14 -18.46 22.14 8.52
C ASP A 14 -17.61 22.87 9.59
N SER A 15 -16.98 22.17 10.53
CA SER A 15 -15.98 22.73 11.43
C SER A 15 -14.60 22.47 10.85
N THR A 16 -14.08 23.42 10.09
CA THR A 16 -12.64 23.48 9.76
C THR A 16 -11.86 23.74 11.05
N ASP A 17 -11.20 22.72 11.58
CA ASP A 17 -10.20 22.88 12.62
C ASP A 17 -9.04 23.75 12.08
N PRO A 18 -8.68 24.87 12.76
CA PRO A 18 -7.53 25.68 12.37
C PRO A 18 -6.23 24.90 12.20
N ALA A 19 -6.02 23.81 12.94
CA ALA A 19 -4.83 22.97 12.82
C ALA A 19 -4.78 22.21 11.48
N SER A 20 -5.92 21.65 11.05
CA SER A 20 -6.05 20.99 9.75
C SER A 20 -5.86 21.97 8.59
N VAL A 21 -6.43 23.18 8.69
CA VAL A 21 -6.23 24.24 7.68
C VAL A 21 -4.75 24.65 7.61
N PHE A 22 -4.06 24.73 8.75
CA PHE A 22 -2.63 25.03 8.79
C PHE A 22 -1.81 23.92 8.12
N GLU A 23 -2.05 22.65 8.44
CA GLU A 23 -1.34 21.51 7.83
C GLU A 23 -1.61 21.38 6.32
N ASP A 24 -2.84 21.60 5.86
CA ASP A 24 -3.17 21.67 4.43
C ASP A 24 -2.40 22.82 3.75
N SER A 25 -2.29 23.97 4.43
CA SER A 25 -1.57 25.14 3.95
C SER A 25 -0.05 24.94 3.92
N LEU A 26 0.53 24.04 4.73
CA LEU A 26 1.98 23.77 4.73
C LEU A 26 2.47 23.32 3.35
N SER A 27 1.68 22.51 2.64
CA SER A 27 2.03 22.05 1.29
C SER A 27 2.12 23.20 0.29
N THR A 28 1.24 24.21 0.43
CA THR A 28 1.21 25.40 -0.43
C THR A 28 2.31 26.40 -0.05
N ILE A 29 2.61 26.54 1.25
CA ILE A 29 3.57 27.53 1.77
C ILE A 29 5.01 27.04 1.62
N PHE A 30 5.27 25.76 1.87
CA PHE A 30 6.63 25.20 1.94
C PHE A 30 6.97 24.24 0.79
N ALA A 31 6.07 24.05 -0.18
CA ALA A 31 6.20 23.05 -1.25
C ALA A 31 6.43 21.61 -0.73
N ASP A 32 6.10 21.35 0.54
CA ASP A 32 6.25 20.04 1.18
C ASP A 32 5.07 19.13 0.82
N THR A 33 5.35 18.10 0.04
CA THR A 33 4.31 17.18 -0.44
C THR A 33 3.88 16.26 0.70
N ARG A 34 2.58 16.27 1.00
CA ARG A 34 1.95 15.31 1.92
C ARG A 34 2.14 13.88 1.39
N ASN A 35 2.74 13.02 2.20
CA ASN A 35 3.04 11.62 1.88
C ASN A 35 2.14 10.61 2.62
N GLN A 36 1.45 11.05 3.67
CA GLN A 36 0.53 10.27 4.49
C GLN A 36 -0.76 11.07 4.74
N HIS A 37 -1.88 10.39 4.91
CA HIS A 37 -3.20 11.00 4.98
C HIS A 37 -4.03 10.49 6.15
N GLY A 38 -4.74 11.43 6.77
CA GLY A 38 -5.64 11.21 7.90
C GLY A 38 -4.94 11.14 9.26
N GLU A 39 -5.74 10.89 10.28
CA GLU A 39 -5.29 10.79 11.67
C GLU A 39 -5.81 9.49 12.31
N PRO A 40 -5.07 8.92 13.29
CA PRO A 40 -5.52 7.76 14.05
C PRO A 40 -6.93 7.94 14.64
N GLY A 41 -7.78 6.93 14.51
CA GLY A 41 -9.17 6.93 15.01
C GLY A 41 -10.17 7.75 14.18
N ASN A 42 -9.71 8.47 13.15
CA ASN A 42 -10.55 9.26 12.27
C ASN A 42 -10.83 8.54 10.94
N TYR A 43 -11.61 9.19 10.08
CA TYR A 43 -11.95 8.70 8.75
C TYR A 43 -11.33 9.58 7.67
N VAL A 44 -11.01 8.97 6.54
CA VAL A 44 -10.65 9.64 5.29
C VAL A 44 -11.60 9.20 4.18
N LEU A 45 -11.73 10.03 3.16
CA LEU A 45 -12.49 9.76 1.95
C LEU A 45 -11.53 9.72 0.76
N TYR A 46 -11.31 8.54 0.18
CA TYR A 46 -10.62 8.39 -1.10
C TYR A 46 -11.64 8.55 -2.24
N LYS A 47 -11.33 9.38 -3.23
CA LYS A 47 -12.19 9.73 -4.35
C LYS A 47 -11.64 9.14 -5.63
N SER A 48 -12.35 8.18 -6.21
CA SER A 48 -12.05 7.65 -7.54
C SER A 48 -13.05 8.21 -8.55
N GLU A 49 -12.55 8.80 -9.64
CA GLU A 49 -13.41 9.29 -10.73
C GLU A 49 -14.21 8.15 -11.40
N GLU A 50 -13.65 6.93 -11.42
CA GLU A 50 -14.26 5.76 -12.08
C GLU A 50 -15.14 4.94 -11.12
N LEU A 51 -14.71 4.77 -9.87
CA LEU A 51 -15.33 3.82 -8.93
C LEU A 51 -16.18 4.49 -7.84
N GLY A 52 -16.12 5.83 -7.74
CA GLY A 52 -16.77 6.60 -6.69
C GLY A 52 -15.93 6.75 -5.42
N ASP A 53 -16.58 7.14 -4.33
CA ASP A 53 -15.90 7.49 -3.09
C ASP A 53 -15.84 6.30 -2.11
N PHE A 54 -14.69 6.18 -1.43
CA PHE A 54 -14.37 5.12 -0.49
C PHE A 54 -14.06 5.72 0.87
N LYS A 55 -14.82 5.33 1.89
CA LYS A 55 -14.65 5.83 3.25
C LYS A 55 -13.83 4.84 4.05
N LEU A 56 -12.68 5.28 4.57
CA LEU A 56 -11.76 4.44 5.32
C LEU A 56 -11.63 4.95 6.75
N HIS A 57 -11.82 4.08 7.72
CA HIS A 57 -11.43 4.30 9.11
C HIS A 57 -9.93 4.00 9.27
N LEU A 58 -9.25 4.84 10.05
CA LEU A 58 -7.86 4.70 10.40
C LEU A 58 -7.76 4.20 11.84
N VAL A 59 -7.02 3.11 12.04
CA VAL A 59 -6.88 2.51 13.37
C VAL A 59 -6.23 3.51 14.33
N ASP A 60 -6.70 3.52 15.58
CA ASP A 60 -5.96 4.14 16.69
C ASP A 60 -5.12 3.02 17.35
N PRO A 61 -3.80 2.95 17.06
CA PRO A 61 -2.99 1.80 17.44
C PRO A 61 -2.72 1.80 18.95
N GLU A 62 -2.64 0.61 19.54
CA GLU A 62 -2.09 0.47 20.89
C GLU A 62 -0.66 1.04 20.94
N PRO A 63 -0.21 1.64 22.05
CA PRO A 63 1.09 2.32 22.12
C PRO A 63 2.29 1.49 21.65
N GLY A 64 2.26 0.18 21.86
CA GLY A 64 3.31 -0.75 21.42
C GLY A 64 3.38 -0.97 19.91
N ASN A 65 2.31 -0.65 19.18
CA ASN A 65 2.16 -0.88 17.75
C ASN A 65 2.22 0.41 16.93
N ASN A 66 2.36 1.58 17.57
CA ASN A 66 2.39 2.87 16.88
C ASN A 66 3.55 2.98 15.86
N SER A 67 4.67 2.31 16.13
CA SER A 67 5.82 2.24 15.22
C SER A 67 5.57 1.41 13.96
N LEU A 68 4.44 0.71 13.84
CA LEU A 68 4.08 -0.05 12.64
C LEU A 68 3.33 0.78 11.61
N PHE A 69 2.92 2.00 11.95
CA PHE A 69 2.39 3.00 10.99
C PHE A 69 1.15 2.56 10.18
N SER A 70 0.37 1.61 10.69
CA SER A 70 -0.87 1.08 10.08
C SER A 70 -2.05 2.08 10.09
N HIS A 71 -1.88 3.22 10.76
CA HIS A 71 -2.91 4.23 11.04
C HIS A 71 -2.99 5.39 10.03
N PHE A 72 -2.32 5.28 8.88
CA PHE A 72 -2.40 6.26 7.79
C PHE A 72 -2.70 5.60 6.45
N VAL A 73 -3.24 6.38 5.51
CA VAL A 73 -3.18 6.03 4.08
C VAL A 73 -1.95 6.69 3.49
N TRP A 74 -1.04 5.92 2.93
CA TRP A 74 0.19 6.42 2.31
C TRP A 74 0.01 6.66 0.81
N ASN A 75 0.79 7.57 0.21
CA ASN A 75 0.73 7.83 -1.23
C ASN A 75 0.95 6.56 -2.09
N ALA A 76 1.75 5.59 -1.61
CA ALA A 76 1.91 4.32 -2.31
C ALA A 76 0.58 3.53 -2.43
N ALA A 77 -0.28 3.58 -1.42
CA ALA A 77 -1.59 2.91 -1.45
C ALA A 77 -2.56 3.60 -2.42
N LEU A 78 -2.52 4.93 -2.50
CA LEU A 78 -3.26 5.71 -3.51
C LEU A 78 -2.80 5.31 -4.92
N GLN A 79 -1.49 5.33 -5.16
CA GLN A 79 -0.93 5.01 -6.48
C GLN A 79 -1.17 3.55 -6.88
N ALA A 80 -1.12 2.61 -5.92
CA ALA A 80 -1.49 1.22 -6.17
C ALA A 80 -2.95 1.11 -6.64
N SER A 81 -3.85 1.84 -5.99
CA SER A 81 -5.28 1.88 -6.31
C SER A 81 -5.55 2.46 -7.70
N GLU A 82 -4.83 3.52 -8.08
CA GLU A 82 -4.89 4.09 -9.43
C GLU A 82 -4.42 3.08 -10.49
N LEU A 83 -3.31 2.37 -10.26
CA LEU A 83 -2.79 1.37 -11.21
C LEU A 83 -3.72 0.16 -11.37
N ILE A 84 -4.43 -0.22 -10.31
CA ILE A 84 -5.43 -1.28 -10.35
C ILE A 84 -6.64 -0.82 -11.15
N THR A 85 -7.15 0.39 -10.87
CA THR A 85 -8.31 1.00 -11.53
C THR A 85 -8.05 1.20 -13.03
N SER A 86 -6.89 1.77 -13.39
CA SER A 86 -6.47 1.96 -14.79
C SER A 86 -6.10 0.65 -15.51
N ARG A 87 -6.07 -0.47 -14.78
CA ARG A 87 -5.66 -1.81 -15.24
C ARG A 87 -4.19 -1.92 -15.69
N GLU A 88 -3.35 -0.93 -15.39
CA GLU A 88 -1.90 -1.05 -15.52
C GLU A 88 -1.35 -2.20 -14.66
N PHE A 89 -1.97 -2.44 -13.50
CA PHE A 89 -1.80 -3.66 -12.71
C PHE A 89 -3.12 -4.44 -12.67
N ASN A 90 -3.42 -5.14 -13.75
CA ASN A 90 -4.70 -5.84 -13.92
C ASN A 90 -4.93 -6.96 -12.90
N VAL A 91 -6.02 -6.87 -12.13
CA VAL A 91 -6.47 -7.84 -11.12
C VAL A 91 -7.72 -8.63 -11.52
N VAL A 92 -8.32 -8.35 -12.69
CA VAL A 92 -9.58 -8.99 -13.10
C VAL A 92 -9.45 -10.51 -13.14
N GLY A 93 -10.32 -11.20 -12.38
CA GLY A 93 -10.33 -12.65 -12.27
C GLY A 93 -9.09 -13.24 -11.59
N LYS A 94 -8.31 -12.44 -10.85
CA LYS A 94 -7.09 -12.88 -10.16
C LYS A 94 -7.29 -13.10 -8.67
N LYS A 95 -6.46 -13.96 -8.09
CA LYS A 95 -6.28 -14.05 -6.64
C LYS A 95 -5.26 -13.02 -6.20
N VAL A 96 -5.70 -12.07 -5.38
CA VAL A 96 -4.92 -10.92 -4.94
C VAL A 96 -4.58 -11.06 -3.46
N LEU A 97 -3.33 -10.74 -3.10
CA LEU A 97 -2.91 -10.55 -1.71
C LEU A 97 -2.42 -9.11 -1.54
N GLU A 98 -2.89 -8.43 -0.51
CA GLU A 98 -2.27 -7.21 -0.01
C GLU A 98 -1.50 -7.53 1.27
N VAL A 99 -0.22 -7.14 1.35
CA VAL A 99 0.61 -7.27 2.55
C VAL A 99 0.87 -5.91 3.17
N GLY A 100 0.81 -5.82 4.50
CA GLY A 100 0.91 -4.52 5.20
C GLY A 100 -0.24 -3.59 4.81
N ALA A 101 -1.47 -4.11 4.84
CA ALA A 101 -2.63 -3.46 4.24
C ALA A 101 -3.00 -2.11 4.87
N GLY A 102 -2.71 -1.87 6.16
CA GLY A 102 -3.07 -0.63 6.85
C GLY A 102 -4.58 -0.41 6.86
N ALA A 103 -5.03 0.60 6.11
CA ALA A 103 -6.45 0.87 5.90
C ALA A 103 -7.12 -0.09 4.89
N GLY A 104 -6.35 -0.83 4.08
CA GLY A 104 -6.82 -1.84 3.12
C GLY A 104 -7.34 -1.31 1.80
N LEU A 105 -6.97 -0.08 1.42
CA LEU A 105 -7.49 0.59 0.22
C LEU A 105 -7.19 -0.20 -1.09
N PRO A 106 -5.92 -0.57 -1.41
CA PRO A 106 -5.62 -1.36 -2.60
C PRO A 106 -6.40 -2.69 -2.69
N GLY A 107 -6.58 -3.38 -1.57
CA GLY A 107 -7.39 -4.60 -1.51
C GLY A 107 -8.87 -4.34 -1.77
N ILE A 108 -9.46 -3.30 -1.19
CA ILE A 108 -10.85 -2.90 -1.48
C ILE A 108 -11.04 -2.60 -2.97
N ILE A 109 -10.13 -1.82 -3.55
CA ILE A 109 -10.17 -1.45 -4.98
C ILE A 109 -10.00 -2.69 -5.86
N SER A 110 -9.18 -3.65 -5.46
CA SER A 110 -9.03 -4.92 -6.18
C SER A 110 -10.34 -5.70 -6.27
N VAL A 111 -11.15 -5.72 -5.20
CA VAL A 111 -12.47 -6.35 -5.20
C VAL A 111 -13.44 -5.61 -6.13
N TYR A 112 -13.41 -4.27 -6.14
CA TYR A 112 -14.22 -3.47 -7.08
C TYR A 112 -13.81 -3.69 -8.53
N CYS A 113 -12.52 -3.90 -8.79
CA CYS A 113 -11.95 -4.20 -10.11
C CYS A 113 -12.00 -5.70 -10.47
N ASP A 114 -13.01 -6.41 -9.96
CA ASP A 114 -13.32 -7.79 -10.30
C ASP A 114 -12.22 -8.84 -10.03
N ALA A 115 -11.39 -8.63 -9.00
CA ALA A 115 -10.57 -9.72 -8.47
C ALA A 115 -11.44 -10.94 -8.10
N GLN A 116 -10.95 -12.15 -8.39
CA GLN A 116 -11.64 -13.39 -8.07
C GLN A 116 -11.75 -13.57 -6.55
N GLU A 117 -10.65 -13.26 -5.86
CA GLU A 117 -10.48 -13.39 -4.41
C GLU A 117 -9.42 -12.38 -3.98
N THR A 118 -9.63 -11.69 -2.87
CA THR A 118 -8.67 -10.75 -2.29
C THR A 118 -8.46 -11.06 -0.81
N VAL A 119 -7.21 -11.27 -0.43
CA VAL A 119 -6.80 -11.45 0.95
C VAL A 119 -6.03 -10.22 1.38
N LEU A 120 -6.45 -9.58 2.47
CA LEU A 120 -5.75 -8.44 3.04
C LEU A 120 -5.03 -8.93 4.30
N SER A 121 -3.73 -8.68 4.36
CA SER A 121 -2.89 -9.13 5.47
C SER A 121 -2.11 -7.98 6.09
N ASP A 122 -1.97 -8.04 7.40
CA ASP A 122 -1.19 -7.11 8.21
C ASP A 122 -0.63 -7.83 9.43
N TYR A 123 0.22 -7.16 10.21
CA TYR A 123 0.76 -7.67 11.47
C TYR A 123 -0.39 -8.20 12.36
N PRO A 124 -0.22 -9.33 13.06
CA PRO A 124 -1.30 -10.01 13.79
C PRO A 124 -1.71 -9.30 15.10
N ALA A 125 -1.96 -7.99 15.01
CA ALA A 125 -2.57 -7.17 16.05
C ALA A 125 -4.09 -7.09 15.82
N PRO A 126 -4.93 -7.47 16.81
CA PRO A 126 -6.39 -7.50 16.66
C PRO A 126 -7.01 -6.19 16.17
N GLU A 127 -6.47 -5.05 16.59
CA GLU A 127 -6.94 -3.71 16.19
C GLU A 127 -6.70 -3.43 14.70
N PHE A 128 -5.59 -3.90 14.12
CA PHE A 128 -5.30 -3.74 12.68
C PHE A 128 -6.24 -4.58 11.85
N LEU A 129 -6.37 -5.87 12.18
CA LEU A 129 -7.23 -6.80 11.44
C LEU A 129 -8.70 -6.38 11.54
N LYS A 130 -9.14 -5.91 12.72
CA LYS A 130 -10.50 -5.38 12.90
C LYS A 130 -10.73 -4.10 12.09
N ASN A 131 -9.73 -3.23 12.00
CA ASN A 131 -9.83 -2.00 11.20
C ASN A 131 -10.01 -2.32 9.71
N ILE A 132 -9.18 -3.22 9.17
CA ILE A 132 -9.29 -3.67 7.77
C ILE A 132 -10.67 -4.29 7.53
N GLN A 133 -11.13 -5.17 8.43
CA GLN A 133 -12.46 -5.79 8.32
C GLN A 133 -13.58 -4.75 8.32
N THR A 134 -13.48 -3.73 9.17
CA THR A 134 -14.44 -2.61 9.22
C THR A 134 -14.46 -1.85 7.90
N ASN A 135 -13.29 -1.58 7.30
CA ASN A 135 -13.20 -0.88 6.02
C ASN A 135 -13.76 -1.71 4.86
N LEU A 136 -13.59 -3.04 4.88
CA LEU A 136 -14.26 -3.92 3.93
C LEU A 136 -15.79 -3.81 4.07
N GLU A 137 -16.32 -3.86 5.29
CA GLU A 137 -17.76 -3.79 5.55
C GLU A 137 -18.39 -2.44 5.21
N ILE A 138 -17.64 -1.35 5.35
CA ILE A 138 -18.09 0.00 4.95
C ILE A 138 -18.21 0.10 3.43
N ASN A 139 -17.24 -0.44 2.69
CA ASN A 139 -17.08 -0.15 1.27
C ASN A 139 -17.60 -1.25 0.34
N LEU A 140 -17.74 -2.49 0.79
CA LEU A 140 -18.12 -3.62 -0.07
C LEU A 140 -19.58 -4.04 0.19
N SER A 141 -20.30 -4.32 -0.89
CA SER A 141 -21.60 -4.99 -0.79
C SER A 141 -21.45 -6.41 -0.25
N ARG A 142 -22.56 -6.99 0.26
CA ARG A 142 -22.56 -8.37 0.78
C ARG A 142 -22.06 -9.40 -0.22
N SER A 143 -22.33 -9.22 -1.52
CA SER A 143 -21.84 -10.11 -2.58
C SER A 143 -20.36 -9.92 -2.86
N GLN A 144 -19.83 -8.70 -2.75
CA GLN A 144 -18.40 -8.43 -2.89
C GLN A 144 -17.60 -8.96 -1.69
N LEU A 145 -18.13 -8.83 -0.47
CA LEU A 145 -17.50 -9.31 0.75
C LEU A 145 -17.20 -10.82 0.73
N THR A 146 -17.94 -11.63 -0.02
CA THR A 146 -17.64 -13.08 -0.13
C THR A 146 -16.32 -13.38 -0.84
N ARG A 147 -15.77 -12.41 -1.57
CA ARG A 147 -14.47 -12.50 -2.24
C ARG A 147 -13.34 -11.87 -1.44
N ALA A 148 -13.61 -11.28 -0.27
CA ALA A 148 -12.61 -10.62 0.55
C ALA A 148 -12.42 -11.34 1.88
N SER A 149 -11.19 -11.38 2.39
CA SER A 149 -10.90 -11.87 3.73
C SER A 149 -9.71 -11.14 4.35
N VAL A 150 -9.68 -11.09 5.67
CA VAL A 150 -8.58 -10.48 6.44
C VAL A 150 -7.85 -11.56 7.21
N ILE A 151 -6.51 -11.48 7.25
CA ILE A 151 -5.68 -12.45 7.96
C ILE A 151 -4.45 -11.78 8.59
N GLY A 152 -4.09 -12.21 9.80
CA GLY A 152 -2.83 -11.81 10.42
C GLY A 152 -1.66 -12.54 9.78
N HIS A 153 -0.62 -11.80 9.39
CA HIS A 153 0.63 -12.33 8.85
C HIS A 153 1.79 -11.43 9.29
N GLU A 154 2.70 -11.99 10.08
CA GLU A 154 3.99 -11.35 10.35
C GLU A 154 4.96 -11.70 9.22
N TRP A 155 5.63 -10.70 8.66
CA TRP A 155 6.54 -10.92 7.54
C TRP A 155 7.65 -11.92 7.88
N GLY A 156 7.97 -12.79 6.93
CA GLY A 156 8.97 -13.83 7.07
C GLY A 156 8.49 -15.11 7.73
N GLN A 157 7.29 -15.13 8.32
CA GLN A 157 6.66 -16.36 8.81
C GLN A 157 6.30 -17.28 7.65
N THR A 158 6.55 -18.58 7.79
CA THR A 158 6.27 -19.58 6.74
C THR A 158 5.34 -20.70 7.22
N ASN A 159 4.93 -20.67 8.48
CA ASN A 159 4.14 -21.72 9.13
C ASN A 159 2.81 -21.21 9.69
N ASP A 160 2.43 -19.97 9.41
CA ASP A 160 1.11 -19.45 9.76
C ASP A 160 0.03 -19.94 8.79
N THR A 161 -1.22 -19.62 9.11
CA THR A 161 -2.38 -20.03 8.32
C THR A 161 -2.31 -19.54 6.87
N LEU A 162 -1.76 -18.33 6.63
CA LEU A 162 -1.64 -17.78 5.28
C LEU A 162 -0.66 -18.60 4.45
N CYS A 163 0.56 -18.80 4.95
CA CYS A 163 1.60 -19.54 4.21
C CYS A 163 1.27 -21.04 4.07
N THR A 164 0.74 -21.68 5.11
CA THR A 164 0.45 -23.12 5.06
C THR A 164 -0.72 -23.46 4.13
N ALA A 165 -1.74 -22.61 4.05
CA ALA A 165 -2.90 -22.88 3.21
C ALA A 165 -2.80 -22.28 1.81
N ARG A 166 -1.97 -21.24 1.62
CA ARG A 166 -1.98 -20.40 0.40
C ARG A 166 -0.59 -20.17 -0.22
N ALA A 167 0.39 -21.02 0.09
CA ALA A 167 1.68 -20.99 -0.61
C ALA A 167 1.49 -21.07 -2.14
N GLY A 168 2.14 -20.16 -2.88
CA GLY A 168 2.04 -20.07 -4.34
C GLY A 168 0.64 -19.83 -4.89
N ALA A 169 -0.29 -19.26 -4.11
CA ALA A 169 -1.69 -19.16 -4.49
C ALA A 169 -2.10 -17.84 -5.14
N PHE A 170 -1.26 -16.80 -5.08
CA PHE A 170 -1.66 -15.44 -5.45
C PHE A 170 -1.04 -15.01 -6.79
N ASP A 171 -1.90 -14.69 -7.75
CA ASP A 171 -1.49 -14.18 -9.07
C ASP A 171 -0.97 -12.75 -9.00
N ARG A 172 -1.44 -12.00 -7.99
CA ARG A 172 -1.13 -10.60 -7.76
C ARG A 172 -0.84 -10.41 -6.27
N ILE A 173 0.30 -9.80 -5.96
CA ILE A 173 0.59 -9.35 -4.60
C ILE A 173 0.86 -7.85 -4.63
N ILE A 174 0.31 -7.11 -3.67
CA ILE A 174 0.49 -5.67 -3.52
C ILE A 174 1.23 -5.42 -2.20
N ALA A 175 2.35 -4.70 -2.29
CA ALA A 175 3.10 -4.20 -1.14
C ALA A 175 3.30 -2.69 -1.31
N ALA A 176 2.51 -1.90 -0.59
CA ALA A 176 2.50 -0.44 -0.66
C ALA A 176 3.09 0.16 0.62
N ASP A 177 4.21 0.88 0.49
CA ASP A 177 4.97 1.51 1.57
C ASP A 177 5.44 0.57 2.71
N CYS A 178 5.78 -0.68 2.37
CA CYS A 178 6.24 -1.69 3.33
C CYS A 178 7.77 -1.71 3.59
N PHE A 179 8.56 -0.82 2.99
CA PHE A 179 10.02 -0.99 2.86
C PHE A 179 10.86 -0.17 3.84
N TRP A 180 10.24 0.49 4.82
CA TRP A 180 10.94 1.41 5.71
C TRP A 180 11.82 0.72 6.79
N MET A 181 11.54 -0.55 7.10
CA MET A 181 12.28 -1.35 8.08
C MET A 181 13.35 -2.24 7.41
N ASP A 182 14.62 -1.81 7.41
CA ASP A 182 15.72 -2.61 6.83
C ASP A 182 15.79 -4.02 7.38
N SER A 183 15.60 -4.17 8.70
CA SER A 183 15.66 -5.46 9.37
C SER A 183 14.57 -6.44 8.92
N GLN A 184 13.54 -5.95 8.23
CA GLN A 184 12.43 -6.77 7.74
C GLN A 184 12.47 -7.01 6.22
N HIS A 185 13.42 -6.43 5.47
CA HIS A 185 13.45 -6.58 4.01
C HIS A 185 13.54 -8.04 3.57
N ASP A 186 14.45 -8.83 4.14
CA ASP A 186 14.58 -10.25 3.80
C ASP A 186 13.37 -11.08 4.25
N ASN A 187 12.71 -10.68 5.34
CA ASN A 187 11.49 -11.33 5.84
C ASN A 187 10.31 -11.08 4.89
N LEU A 188 10.07 -9.82 4.51
CA LEU A 188 9.03 -9.44 3.55
C LEU A 188 9.28 -10.11 2.19
N ALA A 189 10.51 -10.05 1.67
CA ALA A 189 10.88 -10.71 0.41
C ALA A 189 10.60 -12.22 0.44
N ARG A 190 10.87 -12.90 1.56
CA ARG A 190 10.56 -14.33 1.75
C ARG A 190 9.05 -14.60 1.72
N SER A 191 8.24 -13.79 2.42
CA SER A 191 6.78 -13.91 2.38
C SER A 191 6.25 -13.75 0.96
N LEU A 192 6.66 -12.68 0.28
CA LEU A 192 6.25 -12.40 -1.10
C LEU A 192 6.61 -13.57 -2.03
N LYS A 193 7.86 -14.06 -1.96
CA LYS A 193 8.32 -15.19 -2.76
C LYS A 193 7.52 -16.48 -2.48
N THR A 194 7.18 -16.73 -1.22
CA THR A 194 6.47 -17.96 -0.79
C THR A 194 5.01 -17.95 -1.25
N LEU A 195 4.36 -16.79 -1.24
CA LEU A 195 2.93 -16.64 -1.52
C LEU A 195 2.63 -16.40 -3.00
N LEU A 196 3.61 -15.90 -3.77
CA LEU A 196 3.45 -15.61 -5.19
C LEU A 196 3.25 -16.90 -6.01
N ALA A 197 2.21 -16.92 -6.83
CA ALA A 197 2.00 -17.98 -7.80
C ALA A 197 3.13 -18.03 -8.84
N ARG A 198 3.30 -19.18 -9.49
CA ARG A 198 4.39 -19.42 -10.45
C ARG A 198 4.55 -18.30 -11.49
N ASP A 199 3.44 -17.85 -12.07
CA ASP A 199 3.39 -16.79 -13.10
C ASP A 199 2.81 -15.47 -12.53
N GLY A 200 2.85 -15.32 -11.21
CA GLY A 200 2.33 -14.17 -10.49
C GLY A 200 3.21 -12.94 -10.62
N GLU A 201 2.63 -11.79 -10.30
CA GLU A 201 3.31 -10.49 -10.29
C GLU A 201 3.13 -9.81 -8.94
N ILE A 202 4.19 -9.17 -8.45
CA ILE A 202 4.16 -8.35 -7.24
C ILE A 202 4.24 -6.89 -7.68
N LEU A 203 3.28 -6.08 -7.25
CA LEU A 203 3.35 -4.63 -7.29
C LEU A 203 3.99 -4.14 -5.99
N ALA A 204 5.24 -3.69 -6.08
CA ALA A 204 6.00 -3.12 -4.98
C ALA A 204 6.10 -1.61 -5.18
N ILE A 205 5.46 -0.82 -4.31
CA ILE A 205 5.43 0.65 -4.41
C ILE A 205 5.87 1.24 -3.07
N ALA A 206 6.74 2.24 -3.10
CA ALA A 206 7.07 3.01 -1.90
C ALA A 206 7.50 4.45 -2.21
N GLY A 207 7.21 5.36 -1.30
CA GLY A 207 7.75 6.72 -1.33
C GLY A 207 9.14 6.83 -0.73
N PHE A 208 9.89 7.87 -1.12
CA PHE A 208 11.24 8.10 -0.59
C PHE A 208 11.29 8.89 0.72
N HIS A 209 10.17 9.02 1.44
CA HIS A 209 10.08 9.77 2.68
C HIS A 209 10.95 9.16 3.81
N THR A 210 11.15 7.84 3.79
CA THR A 210 12.11 7.13 4.68
C THR A 210 13.50 6.96 4.09
N GLY A 211 13.72 7.44 2.86
CA GLY A 211 15.00 7.44 2.14
C GLY A 211 15.11 6.38 1.04
N ARG A 212 15.77 6.74 -0.07
CA ARG A 212 16.01 5.87 -1.23
C ARG A 212 16.73 4.57 -0.89
N GLU A 213 17.68 4.63 0.04
CA GLU A 213 18.43 3.45 0.48
C GLU A 213 17.52 2.35 1.04
N LYS A 214 16.41 2.72 1.71
CA LYS A 214 15.42 1.78 2.24
C LYS A 214 14.71 1.03 1.12
N VAL A 215 14.23 1.78 0.13
CA VAL A 215 13.54 1.24 -1.05
C VAL A 215 14.48 0.34 -1.86
N ALA A 216 15.69 0.83 -2.14
CA ALA A 216 16.72 0.07 -2.84
C ALA A 216 17.13 -1.21 -2.07
N GLY A 217 17.25 -1.12 -0.75
CA GLY A 217 17.58 -2.26 0.11
C GLY A 217 16.55 -3.38 0.03
N PHE A 218 15.25 -3.03 -0.03
CA PHE A 218 14.20 -4.02 -0.24
C PHE A 218 14.28 -4.63 -1.65
N PHE A 219 14.55 -3.85 -2.70
CA PHE A 219 14.71 -4.40 -4.06
C PHE A 219 15.89 -5.39 -4.11
N ASP A 220 17.02 -5.06 -3.47
CA ASP A 220 18.15 -5.98 -3.36
C ASP A 220 17.75 -7.25 -2.58
N ALA A 221 16.92 -7.15 -1.53
CA ALA A 221 16.42 -8.29 -0.77
C ALA A 221 15.47 -9.18 -1.58
N ALA A 222 14.58 -8.58 -2.38
CA ALA A 222 13.70 -9.30 -3.30
C ALA A 222 14.52 -10.12 -4.32
N GLU A 223 15.57 -9.53 -4.89
CA GLU A 223 16.47 -10.22 -5.80
C GLU A 223 17.22 -11.39 -5.13
N ARG A 224 17.75 -11.19 -3.93
CA ARG A 224 18.37 -12.26 -3.12
C ARG A 224 17.40 -13.39 -2.80
N ALA A 225 16.11 -13.09 -2.62
CA ALA A 225 15.06 -14.08 -2.39
C ALA A 225 14.63 -14.84 -3.68
N GLY A 226 15.21 -14.54 -4.84
CA GLY A 226 14.89 -15.18 -6.11
C GLY A 226 13.64 -14.61 -6.79
N LEU A 227 13.36 -13.34 -6.55
CA LEU A 227 12.49 -12.52 -7.40
C LEU A 227 13.35 -11.75 -8.42
N GLU A 228 12.75 -11.33 -9.51
CA GLU A 228 13.39 -10.44 -10.48
C GLU A 228 12.46 -9.27 -10.79
N SER A 229 13.01 -8.05 -10.84
CA SER A 229 12.26 -6.89 -11.29
C SER A 229 12.14 -6.91 -12.82
N VAL A 230 10.93 -6.80 -13.33
CA VAL A 230 10.67 -6.71 -14.78
C VAL A 230 10.41 -5.27 -15.23
N ARG A 231 10.10 -4.39 -14.29
CA ARG A 231 9.93 -2.95 -14.49
C ARG A 231 10.17 -2.25 -13.17
N ILE A 232 10.93 -1.16 -13.18
CA ILE A 232 11.01 -0.20 -12.08
C ILE A 232 10.99 1.20 -12.69
N ILE A 233 10.08 2.05 -12.21
CA ILE A 233 10.01 3.46 -12.55
C ILE A 233 9.87 4.29 -11.27
N GLU A 234 10.09 5.59 -11.39
CA GLU A 234 9.69 6.55 -10.37
C GLU A 234 8.58 7.45 -10.94
N LYS A 235 7.53 7.70 -10.16
CA LYS A 235 6.43 8.59 -10.54
C LYS A 235 6.17 9.57 -9.41
N ASP A 236 5.97 10.85 -9.74
CA ASP A 236 5.60 11.84 -8.73
C ASP A 236 4.08 11.99 -8.55
N VAL A 237 3.68 12.78 -7.56
CA VAL A 237 2.26 13.06 -7.27
C VAL A 237 1.52 13.82 -8.39
N GLU A 238 2.23 14.40 -9.35
CA GLU A 238 1.65 15.06 -10.53
C GLU A 238 1.51 14.11 -11.72
N GLY A 239 2.03 12.89 -11.60
CA GLY A 239 2.03 11.86 -12.64
C GLY A 239 3.23 11.93 -13.59
N VAL A 240 4.28 12.69 -13.25
CA VAL A 240 5.51 12.74 -14.03
C VAL A 240 6.33 11.48 -13.77
N ASP A 241 6.66 10.76 -14.83
CA ASP A 241 7.52 9.59 -14.79
C ASP A 241 9.00 9.96 -14.95
N ARG A 242 9.87 9.23 -14.25
CA ARG A 242 11.32 9.19 -14.51
C ARG A 242 11.88 7.79 -14.32
N GLU A 243 13.06 7.55 -14.87
CA GLU A 243 13.75 6.28 -14.73
C GLU A 243 14.13 6.00 -13.26
N TRP A 244 14.09 4.73 -12.87
CA TRP A 244 14.61 4.32 -11.56
C TRP A 244 16.12 4.52 -11.50
N ALA A 245 16.59 5.09 -10.39
CA ALA A 245 18.01 5.10 -10.05
C ALA A 245 18.21 4.56 -8.64
N ARG A 246 19.10 3.57 -8.49
CA ARG A 246 19.43 3.02 -7.17
C ARG A 246 20.02 4.07 -6.23
N ASP A 247 20.79 5.00 -6.79
CA ASP A 247 21.38 6.14 -6.09
C ASP A 247 21.29 7.38 -6.98
N ARG A 248 20.82 8.50 -6.41
CA ARG A 248 20.75 9.82 -7.06
C ARG A 248 21.65 10.85 -6.38
N GLY A 249 22.55 10.42 -5.50
CA GLY A 249 23.34 11.26 -4.63
C GLY A 249 22.47 11.88 -3.53
N GLN A 250 22.83 13.08 -3.10
CA GLN A 250 22.07 13.80 -2.09
C GLN A 250 20.76 14.33 -2.67
N GLU A 251 19.64 13.75 -2.24
CA GLU A 251 18.31 14.24 -2.55
C GLU A 251 17.83 15.22 -1.49
N ASP A 252 17.13 16.27 -1.93
CA ASP A 252 16.44 17.16 -1.01
C ASP A 252 15.31 16.39 -0.29
N PRO A 253 15.26 16.39 1.05
CA PRO A 253 14.30 15.60 1.81
C PRO A 253 12.83 15.96 1.57
N THR A 254 12.54 17.20 1.16
CA THR A 254 11.18 17.67 0.85
C THR A 254 10.80 17.22 -0.56
N GLU A 255 11.69 17.43 -1.52
CA GLU A 255 11.51 17.09 -2.93
C GLU A 255 11.47 15.58 -3.18
N ARG A 256 12.10 14.73 -2.35
CA ARG A 256 12.02 13.28 -2.56
C ARG A 256 10.67 12.69 -2.13
N LYS A 257 9.92 13.34 -1.22
CA LYS A 257 8.64 12.82 -0.69
C LYS A 257 7.55 12.74 -1.75
N ARG A 258 7.61 13.58 -2.79
CA ARG A 258 6.67 13.56 -3.92
C ARG A 258 6.85 12.36 -4.83
N TRP A 259 8.00 11.69 -4.80
CA TRP A 259 8.29 10.59 -5.70
C TRP A 259 8.00 9.23 -5.05
N LEU A 260 7.40 8.34 -5.83
CA LEU A 260 7.18 6.94 -5.53
C LEU A 260 8.03 6.08 -6.46
N ALA A 261 8.74 5.09 -5.93
CA ALA A 261 9.25 3.98 -6.73
C ALA A 261 8.10 2.99 -6.98
N ILE A 262 7.93 2.56 -8.23
CA ILE A 262 6.91 1.58 -8.64
C ILE A 262 7.65 0.45 -9.36
N ALA A 263 7.66 -0.73 -8.75
CA ALA A 263 8.31 -1.92 -9.26
C ALA A 263 7.32 -3.05 -9.49
N ILE A 264 7.51 -3.80 -10.57
CA ILE A 264 6.87 -5.09 -10.80
C ILE A 264 7.93 -6.18 -10.65
N PHE A 265 7.70 -7.12 -9.73
CA PHE A 265 8.54 -8.29 -9.56
C PHE A 265 7.82 -9.57 -10.00
N LYS A 266 8.60 -10.55 -10.47
CA LYS A 266 8.17 -11.93 -10.72
C LYS A 266 9.12 -12.90 -10.06
N HIS A 267 8.82 -14.19 -10.10
CA HIS A 267 9.85 -15.19 -9.86
C HIS A 267 10.97 -15.06 -10.89
N LYS A 268 12.22 -15.09 -10.40
CA LYS A 268 13.38 -15.22 -11.28
C LYS A 268 13.32 -16.55 -12.01
N ASN A 269 13.33 -16.51 -13.34
CA ASN A 269 13.45 -17.73 -14.15
C ASN A 269 14.81 -18.38 -13.87
N LEU A 270 14.79 -19.67 -13.51
CA LEU A 270 16.00 -20.49 -13.34
C LEU A 270 16.49 -21.02 -14.69
#